data_AF-A0A3M1L443-F1
#
_entry.id   AF-A0A3M1L443-F1
#
_cell.length_a   1.000
_cell.length_b   1.000
_cell.length_c   1.000
_cell.angle_alpha   90.00
_cell.angle_beta   90.00
_cell.angle_gamma   90.00
#
_symmetry.space_group_name_H-M   'P 1'
#
loop_
_entity.id
_entity.type
_entity.pdbx_description
1 polymer ?
#
loop_
_entity_poly.entity_id
_entity_poly.type
_entity_poly.pdbx_seq_one_letter_code
_entity_poly.pdbx_strand_id
1 'polypeptide(L)'
;MSKLRNFIVGAGLATVGAIAAKKGIDYFRNRGQDEIRDESEGDIAIEETAEDEVAYVTVEPSSVQEFLDKSFGSPGRYVPTRPPKVFEYKGGQYMVIWARDNEKNKNQMLAFKYTDAGREMIASVGYTPEVTDYNLEKLADTPFAVEINGEKFTSGKGQTAGTTEVDFVPKDL
;
A
#
# COMPACT_ATOMS: atom_id res chain seq x y z
N MET A 1 -18.74 -0.82 13.31
CA MET A 1 -17.28 -0.75 13.22
C MET A 1 -16.90 -0.79 11.76
N SER A 2 -16.01 0.09 11.31
CA SER A 2 -15.51 0.06 9.94
C SER A 2 -14.85 -1.29 9.65
N LYS A 3 -15.05 -1.82 8.44
CA LYS A 3 -14.39 -3.06 7.98
C LYS A 3 -12.88 -2.95 8.10
N LEU A 4 -12.33 -1.75 7.89
CA LEU A 4 -10.90 -1.49 7.99
C LEU A 4 -10.37 -1.66 9.43
N ARG A 5 -11.15 -1.36 10.48
CA ARG A 5 -10.72 -1.60 11.88
C ARG A 5 -10.65 -3.08 12.23
N ASN A 6 -11.73 -3.82 11.96
CA ASN A 6 -11.78 -5.28 12.22
C ASN A 6 -10.59 -5.98 11.57
N PHE A 7 -10.28 -5.47 10.40
CA PHE A 7 -9.22 -5.94 9.57
C PHE A 7 -7.82 -5.62 10.11
N ILE A 8 -7.54 -4.37 10.52
CA ILE A 8 -6.25 -4.00 11.11
C ILE A 8 -5.95 -4.87 12.33
N VAL A 9 -6.97 -5.11 13.15
CA VAL A 9 -6.88 -5.99 14.32
C VAL A 9 -6.52 -7.42 13.89
N GLY A 10 -7.19 -7.98 12.89
CA GLY A 10 -6.87 -9.31 12.35
C GLY A 10 -5.50 -9.38 11.66
N ALA A 11 -5.02 -8.26 11.14
CA ALA A 11 -3.74 -8.07 10.49
C ALA A 11 -2.60 -7.90 11.52
N GLY A 12 -2.89 -7.61 12.79
CA GLY A 12 -1.88 -7.28 13.80
C GLY A 12 -1.17 -5.97 13.53
N LEU A 13 -1.80 -5.04 12.81
CA LEU A 13 -1.28 -3.69 12.61
C LEU A 13 -1.72 -2.79 13.77
N ALA A 14 -0.88 -1.82 14.14
CA ALA A 14 -1.23 -0.82 15.15
C ALA A 14 -1.67 0.46 14.43
N THR A 15 -2.84 1.00 14.78
CA THR A 15 -3.38 2.24 14.20
C THR A 15 -2.99 3.46 15.02
N VAL A 16 -2.80 4.58 14.33
CA VAL A 16 -2.63 5.90 14.94
C VAL A 16 -3.84 6.75 14.54
N GLY A 17 -4.87 6.76 15.40
CA GLY A 17 -6.09 7.56 15.20
C GLY A 17 -7.28 6.83 14.58
N ALA A 18 -8.34 7.60 14.31
CA ALA A 18 -9.57 7.12 13.67
C ALA A 18 -9.45 6.99 12.15
N ILE A 19 -10.41 6.29 11.54
CA ILE A 19 -10.49 6.15 10.08
C ILE A 19 -10.93 7.45 9.44
N ALA A 20 -10.16 7.89 8.45
CA ALA A 20 -10.39 9.11 7.69
C ALA A 20 -10.74 8.81 6.22
N ALA A 21 -11.23 9.81 5.50
CA ALA A 21 -11.58 9.73 4.08
C ALA A 21 -10.92 10.90 3.32
N LYS A 22 -10.46 10.63 2.10
CA LYS A 22 -9.78 11.61 1.26
C LYS A 22 -9.98 11.29 -0.21
N LYS A 23 -9.91 12.29 -1.10
CA LYS A 23 -9.88 12.05 -2.55
C LYS A 23 -8.76 11.09 -2.91
N GLY A 24 -9.08 10.09 -3.73
CA GLY A 24 -8.13 9.04 -4.08
C GLY A 24 -6.85 9.60 -4.69
N ILE A 25 -6.96 10.56 -5.60
CA ILE A 25 -5.79 11.17 -6.23
C ILE A 25 -4.83 11.82 -5.21
N ASP A 26 -5.36 12.51 -4.21
CA ASP A 26 -4.55 13.16 -3.18
C ASP A 26 -3.94 12.14 -2.22
N TYR A 27 -4.68 11.07 -1.92
CA TYR A 27 -4.19 9.99 -1.08
C TYR A 27 -3.04 9.23 -1.74
N PHE A 28 -3.19 8.82 -3.00
CA PHE A 28 -2.19 8.01 -3.68
C PHE A 28 -0.94 8.80 -4.07
N ARG A 29 -1.07 10.10 -4.37
CA ARG A 29 0.07 10.98 -4.65
C ARG A 29 0.80 11.46 -3.39
N ASN A 30 0.16 11.40 -2.22
CA ASN A 30 0.84 11.77 -0.98
C ASN A 30 1.90 10.72 -0.61
N ARG A 31 3.16 11.10 -0.70
CA ARG A 31 4.31 10.27 -0.28
C ARG A 31 4.67 10.41 1.21
N GLY A 32 4.12 11.43 1.87
CA GLY A 32 4.27 11.69 3.29
C GLY A 32 3.23 10.94 4.13
N GLN A 33 3.26 11.21 5.43
CA GLN A 33 2.25 10.69 6.34
C GLN A 33 0.96 11.48 6.16
N ASP A 34 -0.18 10.78 6.08
CA ASP A 34 -1.48 11.43 6.07
C ASP A 34 -1.86 11.91 7.48
N GLU A 35 -2.76 12.89 7.55
CA GLU A 35 -3.22 13.47 8.80
C GLU A 35 -3.88 12.40 9.68
N ILE A 36 -3.55 12.45 10.97
CA ILE A 36 -4.14 11.60 12.00
C ILE A 36 -5.46 12.23 12.41
N ARG A 37 -6.56 11.50 12.21
CA ARG A 37 -7.88 11.90 12.69
C ARG A 37 -8.00 11.62 14.18
N ASP A 38 -8.50 12.60 14.93
CA ASP A 38 -8.71 12.47 16.36
C ASP A 38 -9.69 11.32 16.66
N GLU A 39 -9.35 10.48 17.64
CA GLU A 39 -10.17 9.33 18.00
C GLU A 39 -11.55 9.73 18.54
N SER A 40 -11.65 10.92 19.16
CA SER A 40 -12.91 11.47 19.67
C SER A 40 -13.91 11.84 18.58
N GLU A 41 -13.43 12.08 17.35
CA GLU A 41 -14.29 12.34 16.18
C GLU A 41 -14.92 11.05 15.62
N GLY A 42 -14.47 9.88 16.08
CA GLY A 42 -14.91 8.59 15.58
C GLY A 42 -14.46 8.28 14.15
N ASP A 43 -14.70 7.04 13.73
CA ASP A 43 -14.44 6.59 12.37
C ASP A 43 -15.46 7.18 11.38
N ILE A 44 -14.99 7.53 10.20
CA ILE A 44 -15.88 7.65 9.04
C ILE A 44 -16.37 6.25 8.63
N ALA A 45 -17.67 6.11 8.39
CA ALA A 45 -18.22 4.87 7.87
C ALA A 45 -17.87 4.71 6.38
N ILE A 46 -17.43 3.52 5.98
CA ILE A 46 -17.08 3.26 4.56
C ILE A 46 -18.30 3.42 3.64
N GLU A 47 -19.50 3.13 4.14
CA GLU A 47 -20.76 3.33 3.40
C GLU A 47 -21.01 4.81 3.07
N GLU A 48 -20.36 5.74 3.77
CA GLU A 48 -20.43 7.18 3.54
C GLU A 48 -19.31 7.68 2.60
N THR A 49 -18.37 6.82 2.20
CA THR A 49 -17.25 7.20 1.33
C THR A 49 -17.70 7.26 -0.13
N ALA A 50 -17.46 8.38 -0.81
CA ALA A 50 -17.82 8.53 -2.22
C ALA A 50 -16.98 7.62 -3.14
N GLU A 51 -17.45 7.37 -4.38
CA GLU A 51 -16.75 6.49 -5.33
C GLU A 51 -15.31 6.91 -5.67
N ASP A 52 -15.02 8.21 -5.58
CA ASP A 52 -13.70 8.79 -5.86
C ASP A 52 -12.89 9.07 -4.58
N GLU A 53 -13.39 8.63 -3.44
CA GLU A 53 -12.74 8.74 -2.14
C GLU A 53 -12.15 7.41 -1.68
N VAL A 54 -11.15 7.53 -0.81
CA VAL A 54 -10.44 6.43 -0.18
C VAL A 54 -10.65 6.57 1.31
N ALA A 55 -11.21 5.55 1.93
CA ALA A 55 -11.23 5.41 3.37
C ALA A 55 -9.88 4.82 3.80
N TYR A 56 -9.16 5.49 4.69
CA TYR A 56 -7.81 5.10 5.08
C TYR A 56 -7.60 5.16 6.59
N VAL A 57 -6.50 4.54 7.01
CA VAL A 57 -6.02 4.58 8.37
C VAL A 57 -4.52 4.80 8.38
N THR A 58 -4.06 5.59 9.33
CA THR A 58 -2.64 5.75 9.60
C THR A 58 -2.21 4.64 10.55
N VAL A 59 -1.12 3.95 10.21
CA VAL A 59 -0.58 2.85 11.03
C VAL A 59 0.81 3.17 11.55
N GLU A 60 1.17 2.62 12.70
CA GLU A 60 2.52 2.73 13.22
C GLU A 60 3.50 2.02 12.27
N PRO A 61 4.56 2.70 11.79
CA PRO A 61 5.53 2.08 10.88
C PRO A 61 6.22 0.84 11.47
N SER A 62 6.41 0.78 12.79
CA SER A 62 6.92 -0.40 13.50
C SER A 62 6.03 -1.63 13.31
N SER A 63 4.71 -1.45 13.22
CA SER A 63 3.75 -2.56 13.09
C SER A 63 3.85 -3.28 11.75
N VAL A 64 4.27 -2.59 10.67
CA VAL A 64 4.51 -3.25 9.38
C VAL A 64 5.85 -3.98 9.34
N GLN A 65 6.84 -3.57 10.14
CA GLN A 65 8.16 -4.24 10.16
C GLN A 65 8.03 -5.69 10.62
N GLU A 66 7.29 -5.94 11.71
CA GLU A 66 7.04 -7.29 12.21
C GLU A 66 6.35 -8.17 11.16
N PHE A 67 5.39 -7.59 10.44
CA PHE A 67 4.73 -8.27 9.33
C PHE A 67 5.70 -8.62 8.20
N LEU A 68 6.57 -7.69 7.77
CA LEU A 68 7.53 -7.92 6.70
C LEU A 68 8.52 -9.04 7.10
N ASP A 69 9.06 -8.97 8.31
CA ASP A 69 10.03 -9.95 8.82
C ASP A 69 9.44 -11.36 8.84
N LYS A 70 8.19 -11.51 9.32
CA LYS A 70 7.47 -12.79 9.34
C LYS A 70 7.13 -13.30 7.94
N SER A 71 6.73 -12.42 7.03
CA SER A 71 6.24 -12.81 5.70
C SER A 71 7.37 -13.27 4.78
N PHE A 72 8.57 -12.71 4.95
CA PHE A 72 9.71 -12.99 4.07
C PHE A 72 10.81 -13.82 4.75
N GLY A 73 10.67 -14.13 6.06
CA GLY A 73 11.56 -15.02 6.80
C GLY A 73 13.00 -14.51 6.96
N SER A 74 13.24 -13.25 6.63
CA SER A 74 14.56 -12.60 6.66
C SER A 74 14.43 -11.26 7.39
N PRO A 75 14.50 -11.26 8.73
CA PRO A 75 14.28 -10.06 9.52
C PRO A 75 15.19 -8.90 9.12
N GLY A 76 14.62 -7.72 8.95
CA GLY A 76 15.36 -6.52 8.52
C GLY A 76 15.71 -6.49 7.03
N ARG A 77 15.26 -7.46 6.22
CA ARG A 77 15.43 -7.38 4.77
C ARG A 77 14.68 -6.20 4.18
N TYR A 78 13.37 -6.11 4.45
CA TYR A 78 12.53 -5.01 3.97
C TYR A 78 12.32 -4.02 5.11
N VAL A 79 12.91 -2.84 4.99
CA VAL A 79 12.76 -1.76 5.98
C VAL A 79 11.95 -0.62 5.36
N PRO A 80 10.77 -0.26 5.89
CA PRO A 80 9.96 0.82 5.33
C PRO A 80 10.73 2.13 5.15
N THR A 81 10.61 2.73 3.97
CA THR A 81 11.21 4.03 3.61
C THR A 81 10.18 5.14 3.51
N ARG A 82 8.88 4.79 3.56
CA ARG A 82 7.74 5.70 3.56
C ARG A 82 6.68 5.21 4.55
N PRO A 83 5.80 6.11 5.01
CA PRO A 83 4.58 5.72 5.71
C PRO A 83 3.80 4.68 4.88
N PRO A 84 3.46 3.52 5.47
CA PRO A 84 2.61 2.54 4.80
C PRO A 84 1.24 3.13 4.52
N LYS A 85 0.65 2.73 3.39
CA LYS A 85 -0.74 3.06 3.06
C LYS A 85 -1.61 1.86 3.35
N VAL A 86 -2.64 2.02 4.19
CA VAL A 86 -3.64 1.00 4.49
C VAL A 86 -5.01 1.63 4.27
N PHE A 87 -5.80 1.05 3.37
CA PHE A 87 -7.00 1.72 2.87
C PHE A 87 -8.02 0.76 2.25
N GLU A 88 -9.24 1.25 2.13
CA GLU A 88 -10.34 0.65 1.39
C GLU A 88 -10.69 1.51 0.17
N TYR A 89 -10.84 0.86 -0.99
CA TYR A 89 -11.19 1.52 -2.25
C TYR A 89 -11.95 0.56 -3.16
N LYS A 90 -13.06 1.04 -3.76
CA LYS A 90 -13.95 0.24 -4.63
C LYS A 90 -14.31 -1.14 -4.05
N GLY A 91 -14.57 -1.20 -2.75
CA GLY A 91 -14.97 -2.42 -2.03
C GLY A 91 -13.85 -3.41 -1.72
N GLY A 92 -12.59 -3.09 -2.08
CA GLY A 92 -11.42 -3.90 -1.70
C GLY A 92 -10.58 -3.22 -0.63
N GLN A 93 -9.89 -4.03 0.18
CA GLN A 93 -8.94 -3.57 1.19
C GLN A 93 -7.52 -3.86 0.75
N TYR A 94 -6.64 -2.88 0.94
CA TYR A 94 -5.31 -2.88 0.37
C TYR A 94 -4.28 -2.31 1.33
N MET A 95 -3.03 -2.74 1.15
CA MET A 95 -1.89 -2.14 1.81
C MET A 95 -0.74 -2.00 0.82
N VAL A 96 -0.08 -0.85 0.85
CA VAL A 96 1.11 -0.58 0.06
C VAL A 96 2.24 -0.15 0.98
N ILE A 97 3.39 -0.79 0.81
CA ILE A 97 4.60 -0.54 1.57
C ILE A 97 5.72 -0.21 0.58
N TRP A 98 6.38 0.92 0.81
CA TRP A 98 7.67 1.22 0.21
C TRP A 98 8.75 0.92 1.22
N ALA A 99 9.71 0.09 0.84
CA ALA A 99 10.78 -0.37 1.69
C ALA A 99 12.12 -0.38 0.96
N ARG A 100 13.21 -0.39 1.72
CA ARG A 100 14.54 -0.77 1.25
C ARG A 100 14.66 -2.29 1.35
N ASP A 101 15.01 -2.96 0.26
CA ASP A 101 15.50 -4.34 0.29
C ASP A 101 17.01 -4.30 0.59
N ASN A 102 17.38 -4.56 1.83
CA ASN A 102 18.75 -4.55 2.33
C ASN A 102 19.59 -5.71 1.76
N GLU A 103 18.99 -6.82 1.37
CA GLU A 103 19.72 -7.94 0.76
C GLU A 103 20.11 -7.65 -0.69
N LYS A 104 19.22 -6.97 -1.42
CA LYS A 104 19.43 -6.61 -2.83
C LYS A 104 19.91 -5.19 -3.03
N ASN A 105 20.06 -4.43 -1.95
CA ASN A 105 20.47 -3.04 -1.95
C ASN A 105 19.67 -2.18 -2.96
N LYS A 106 18.35 -2.38 -2.99
CA LYS A 106 17.43 -1.66 -3.89
C LYS A 106 16.19 -1.20 -3.16
N ASN A 107 15.43 -0.29 -3.75
CA ASN A 107 14.12 0.07 -3.22
C ASN A 107 13.08 -0.94 -3.70
N GLN A 108 12.03 -1.12 -2.92
CA GLN A 108 10.96 -2.07 -3.17
C GLN A 108 9.61 -1.45 -2.86
N MET A 109 8.67 -1.51 -3.79
CA MET A 109 7.25 -1.31 -3.54
C MET A 109 6.58 -2.68 -3.46
N LEU A 110 5.83 -2.91 -2.38
CA LEU A 110 5.06 -4.12 -2.14
C LEU A 110 3.60 -3.72 -1.95
N ALA A 111 2.70 -4.25 -2.77
CA ALA A 111 1.27 -4.04 -2.61
C ALA A 111 0.57 -5.36 -2.32
N PHE A 112 -0.38 -5.31 -1.39
CA PHE A 112 -1.14 -6.44 -0.92
C PHE A 112 -2.63 -6.13 -1.03
N LYS A 113 -3.41 -7.10 -1.52
CA LYS A 113 -4.86 -7.15 -1.37
C LYS A 113 -5.16 -8.09 -0.22
N TYR A 114 -6.16 -7.73 0.55
CA TYR A 114 -6.62 -8.59 1.63
C TYR A 114 -7.79 -9.44 1.19
N THR A 115 -7.74 -10.69 1.60
CA THR A 115 -8.66 -11.77 1.24
C THR A 115 -9.01 -12.56 2.49
N ASP A 116 -10.00 -13.45 2.39
CA ASP A 116 -10.39 -14.32 3.50
C ASP A 116 -9.25 -15.26 3.94
N ALA A 117 -8.30 -15.54 3.04
CA ALA A 117 -7.12 -16.36 3.32
C ALA A 117 -5.93 -15.53 3.89
N GLY A 118 -6.11 -14.23 4.09
CA GLY A 118 -5.09 -13.32 4.61
C GLY A 118 -4.63 -12.28 3.60
N ARG A 119 -3.33 -12.12 3.43
CA ARG A 119 -2.72 -11.10 2.57
C ARG A 119 -2.21 -11.73 1.28
N GLU A 120 -2.77 -11.32 0.17
CA GLU A 120 -2.27 -11.69 -1.15
C GLU A 120 -1.42 -10.55 -1.70
N MET A 121 -0.16 -10.82 -2.01
CA MET A 121 0.68 -9.86 -2.72
C MET A 121 0.19 -9.70 -4.15
N ILE A 122 -0.20 -8.49 -4.52
CA ILE A 122 -0.74 -8.16 -5.85
C ILE A 122 0.26 -7.45 -6.75
N ALA A 123 1.25 -6.78 -6.17
CA ALA A 123 2.35 -6.17 -6.90
C ALA A 123 3.65 -6.18 -6.08
N SER A 124 4.76 -6.37 -6.79
CA SER A 124 6.11 -6.28 -6.24
C SER A 124 7.00 -5.61 -7.28
N VAL A 125 7.58 -4.46 -6.93
CA VAL A 125 8.39 -3.64 -7.85
C VAL A 125 9.69 -3.28 -7.17
N GLY A 126 10.80 -3.84 -7.64
CA GLY A 126 12.14 -3.49 -7.22
C GLY A 126 12.72 -2.43 -8.15
N TYR A 127 13.32 -1.38 -7.61
CA TYR A 127 13.82 -0.27 -8.42
C TYR A 127 15.14 0.31 -7.91
N THR A 128 16.01 0.61 -8.87
CA THR A 128 17.24 1.39 -8.74
C THR A 128 17.28 2.42 -9.89
N PRO A 129 18.18 3.42 -9.83
CA PRO A 129 18.38 4.34 -10.95
C PRO A 129 18.72 3.66 -12.28
N GLU A 130 19.24 2.42 -12.26
CA GLU A 130 19.67 1.67 -13.43
C GLU A 130 18.58 0.74 -13.99
N VAL A 131 17.86 0.04 -13.11
CA VAL A 131 16.87 -0.96 -13.54
C VAL A 131 15.67 -1.02 -12.61
N THR A 132 14.51 -1.28 -13.20
CA THR A 132 13.27 -1.57 -12.47
C THR A 132 12.78 -2.95 -12.86
N ASP A 133 12.63 -3.84 -11.89
CA ASP A 133 11.98 -5.14 -12.05
C ASP A 133 10.60 -5.13 -11.42
N TYR A 134 9.61 -5.71 -12.10
CA TYR A 134 8.24 -5.73 -11.63
C TYR A 134 7.61 -7.12 -11.78
N ASN A 135 6.74 -7.44 -10.83
CA ASN A 135 5.80 -8.55 -10.89
C ASN A 135 4.42 -8.06 -10.46
N LEU A 136 3.50 -7.99 -11.42
CA LEU A 136 2.15 -7.41 -11.32
C LEU A 136 1.09 -8.42 -11.79
N GLU A 137 1.40 -9.72 -11.79
CA GLU A 137 0.52 -10.76 -12.35
C GLU A 137 -0.90 -10.72 -11.77
N LYS A 138 -1.03 -10.38 -10.48
CA LYS A 138 -2.31 -10.32 -9.76
C LYS A 138 -2.91 -8.91 -9.67
N LEU A 139 -2.25 -7.90 -10.27
CA LEU A 139 -2.72 -6.52 -10.27
C LEU A 139 -3.89 -6.31 -11.23
N ALA A 140 -3.96 -7.11 -12.31
CA ALA A 140 -4.96 -6.98 -13.38
C ALA A 140 -6.41 -7.01 -12.85
N ASP A 141 -6.65 -7.80 -11.80
CA ASP A 141 -7.97 -8.00 -11.17
C ASP A 141 -8.30 -6.93 -10.12
N THR A 142 -7.57 -5.83 -10.12
CA THR A 142 -7.72 -4.74 -9.15
C THR A 142 -7.99 -3.40 -9.86
N PRO A 143 -8.46 -2.37 -9.16
CA PRO A 143 -8.66 -1.04 -9.74
C PRO A 143 -7.36 -0.22 -9.83
N PHE A 144 -6.19 -0.85 -9.77
CA PHE A 144 -4.90 -0.17 -9.63
C PHE A 144 -3.95 -0.42 -10.79
N ALA A 145 -2.97 0.48 -10.87
CA ALA A 145 -1.78 0.39 -11.70
C ALA A 145 -0.56 0.73 -10.84
N VAL A 146 0.61 0.31 -11.31
CA VAL A 146 1.89 0.83 -10.84
C VAL A 146 2.38 1.83 -11.87
N GLU A 147 2.68 3.05 -11.43
CA GLU A 147 3.30 4.06 -12.29
C GLU A 147 4.82 4.00 -12.15
N ILE A 148 5.49 3.76 -13.28
CA ILE A 148 6.95 3.71 -13.41
C ILE A 148 7.33 4.66 -14.54
N ASN A 149 8.17 5.67 -14.27
CA ASN A 149 8.59 6.66 -15.27
C ASN A 149 7.41 7.36 -16.00
N GLY A 150 6.28 7.56 -15.32
CA GLY A 150 5.08 8.17 -15.87
C GLY A 150 4.22 7.24 -16.74
N GLU A 151 4.61 5.97 -16.90
CA GLU A 151 3.82 4.93 -17.58
C GLU A 151 3.11 4.05 -16.55
N LYS A 152 1.83 3.74 -16.81
CA LYS A 152 1.01 2.89 -15.94
C LYS A 152 1.05 1.43 -16.39
N PHE A 153 1.46 0.56 -15.47
CA PHE A 153 1.49 -0.88 -15.65
C PHE A 153 0.36 -1.52 -14.84
N THR A 154 -0.54 -2.23 -15.51
CA THR A 154 -1.69 -2.89 -14.87
C THR A 154 -1.49 -4.40 -14.69
N SER A 155 -0.50 -5.00 -15.34
CA SER A 155 -0.25 -6.44 -15.28
C SER A 155 1.15 -6.82 -15.77
N GLY A 156 1.48 -8.11 -15.64
CA GLY A 156 2.68 -8.71 -16.23
C GLY A 156 3.88 -8.76 -15.30
N LYS A 157 4.99 -9.28 -15.84
CA LYS A 157 6.26 -9.43 -15.13
C LYS A 157 7.39 -9.13 -16.10
N GLY A 158 8.38 -8.37 -15.66
CA GLY A 158 9.47 -7.97 -16.54
C GLY A 158 10.43 -6.98 -15.92
N GLN A 159 11.16 -6.30 -16.80
CA GLN A 159 12.08 -5.24 -16.47
C GLN A 159 11.82 -4.04 -17.38
N THR A 160 12.05 -2.85 -16.85
CA THR A 160 12.05 -1.58 -17.59
C THR A 160 13.26 -0.74 -17.16
N ALA A 161 13.40 0.44 -17.73
CA ALA A 161 14.43 1.39 -17.34
C ALA A 161 14.37 1.68 -15.83
N GLY A 162 15.53 2.00 -15.25
CA GLY A 162 15.61 2.40 -13.86
C GLY A 162 14.77 3.62 -13.53
N THR A 163 14.45 3.74 -12.25
CA THR A 163 13.75 4.88 -11.66
C THR A 163 14.19 5.06 -10.21
N THR A 164 14.07 6.27 -9.70
CA THR A 164 14.20 6.55 -8.27
C THR A 164 12.86 6.48 -7.54
N GLU A 165 11.77 6.35 -8.29
CA GLU A 165 10.40 6.55 -7.81
C GLU A 165 9.42 5.59 -8.49
N VAL A 166 8.55 4.99 -7.69
CA VAL A 166 7.45 4.13 -8.14
C VAL A 166 6.23 4.47 -7.29
N ASP A 167 5.10 4.69 -7.94
CA ASP A 167 3.84 5.04 -7.26
C ASP A 167 2.76 3.98 -7.54
N PHE A 168 1.93 3.71 -6.53
CA PHE A 168 0.76 2.84 -6.65
C PHE A 168 -0.46 3.74 -6.78
N VAL A 169 -1.15 3.64 -7.93
CA VAL A 169 -2.20 4.61 -8.31
C VAL A 169 -3.45 3.89 -8.82
N PRO A 170 -4.64 4.50 -8.74
CA PRO A 170 -5.82 3.98 -9.40
C PRO A 170 -5.61 4.00 -10.91
N LYS A 171 -6.02 2.93 -11.60
CA LYS A 171 -5.86 2.86 -13.06
C LYS A 171 -6.73 3.87 -13.81
N ASP A 172 -7.83 4.30 -13.18
CA ASP A 172 -8.84 5.19 -13.76
C ASP A 172 -8.56 6.69 -13.51
N LEU A 173 -7.49 7.04 -12.78
CA LEU A 173 -7.08 8.43 -12.46
C LEU A 173 -5.74 8.77 -13.10
#